data_AF-A0A1L3F9B3-F1
#
_entry.id   AF-A0A1L3F9B3-F1
#
_cell.length_a   1.000
_cell.length_b   1.000
_cell.length_c   1.000
_cell.angle_alpha   90.00
_cell.angle_beta   90.00
_cell.angle_gamma   90.00
#
_symmetry.space_group_name_H-M   'P 1'
#
loop_
_entity.id
_entity.type
_entity.pdbx_description
1 polymer ?
#
loop_
_entity_poly.entity_id
_entity_poly.type
_entity_poly.pdbx_seq_one_letter_code
_entity_poly.pdbx_strand_id
1 'polypeptide(L)' 'MLDEDFARIRAHRNNIHRYRRLLGTRLSDIERQFIERRLAEEETALRALAVKTFPVAFTLPEGQPASSRRSPLVQFCP' A
#
# COMPACT_ATOMS: atom_id res chain seq x y z
N MET A 1 24.27 8.98 -0.39
CA MET A 1 23.05 9.67 -0.90
C MET A 1 21.92 8.67 -1.15
N LEU A 2 22.11 7.60 -1.93
CA LEU A 2 21.08 6.56 -2.11
C LEU A 2 20.66 5.88 -0.79
N ASP A 3 21.60 5.62 0.13
CA ASP A 3 21.28 5.04 1.44
C ASP A 3 20.34 5.91 2.29
N GLU A 4 20.43 7.24 2.12
CA GLU A 4 19.54 8.18 2.80
C GLU A 4 18.13 8.12 2.24
N ASP A 5 17.98 8.01 0.91
CA ASP A 5 16.68 7.81 0.28
C ASP A 5 16.06 6.48 0.68
N PHE A 6 16.85 5.40 0.76
CA PHE A 6 16.38 4.11 1.28
C PHE A 6 15.97 4.19 2.75
N ALA A 7 16.73 4.92 3.58
CA ALA A 7 16.35 5.16 4.97
C ALA A 7 15.02 5.92 5.08
N ARG A 8 14.81 6.94 4.25
CA ARG A 8 13.56 7.71 4.17
C ARG A 8 12.39 6.85 3.68
N ILE A 9 12.58 6.05 2.63
CA ILE A 9 11.57 5.10 2.13
C ILE A 9 11.14 4.13 3.23
N ARG A 10 12.10 3.57 3.99
CA ARG A 10 11.80 2.69 5.13
C ARG A 10 11.03 3.43 6.22
N ALA A 11 11.42 4.66 6.56
CA ALA A 11 10.74 5.47 7.56
C ALA A 11 9.28 5.76 7.17
N HIS A 12 9.04 6.23 5.95
CA HIS A 12 7.68 6.51 5.46
C HIS A 12 6.81 5.24 5.46
N ARG A 13 7.33 4.08 5.02
CA ARG A 13 6.58 2.81 5.11
C ARG A 13 6.20 2.47 6.55
N ASN A 14 7.13 2.60 7.50
CA ASN A 14 6.86 2.33 8.91
C ASN A 14 5.81 3.28 9.48
N ASN A 15 5.87 4.57 9.13
CA ASN A 15 4.89 5.56 9.54
C ASN A 15 3.49 5.24 8.99
N ILE A 16 3.39 4.89 7.70
CA ILE A 16 2.14 4.47 7.06
C ILE A 16 1.53 3.26 7.78
N HIS A 17 2.33 2.23 8.05
CA HIS A 17 1.86 1.05 8.78
C HIS A 17 1.38 1.40 10.18
N ARG A 18 2.09 2.28 10.89
CA ARG A 18 1.71 2.75 12.23
C ARG A 18 0.39 3.53 12.20
N TYR A 19 0.23 4.47 11.28
CA TYR A 19 -0.99 5.28 11.15
C TYR A 19 -2.19 4.43 10.75
N ARG A 20 -2.04 3.46 9.83
CA ARG A 20 -3.10 2.50 9.52
C ARG A 20 -3.53 1.69 10.73
N ARG A 21 -2.58 1.27 11.58
CA ARG A 21 -2.90 0.58 12.84
C ARG A 21 -3.63 1.47 13.84
N LEU A 22 -3.23 2.74 13.96
CA LEU A 22 -3.89 3.74 14.81
C LEU A 22 -5.35 3.99 14.39
N LEU A 23 -5.63 4.03 13.08
CA LEU A 23 -7.00 4.21 12.60
C LEU A 23 -7.95 3.06 12.99
N GLY A 24 -7.40 1.91 13.37
CA GLY A 24 -8.15 0.76 13.90
C GLY A 24 -8.43 0.83 15.41
N THR A 25 -7.93 1.84 16.12
CA THR A 25 -8.20 2.05 17.56
C THR A 25 -9.32 3.06 17.79
N ARG A 26 -9.75 3.24 19.04
CA ARG A 26 -10.69 4.31 19.40
C ARG A 26 -9.95 5.65 19.35
N LEU A 27 -10.42 6.56 18.51
CA LEU A 27 -9.89 7.89 18.30
C LEU A 27 -11.06 8.87 18.26
N SER A 28 -10.86 10.09 18.71
CA SER A 28 -11.77 11.20 18.44
C SER A 28 -11.76 11.58 16.95
N ASP A 29 -12.78 12.30 16.50
CA ASP A 29 -12.88 12.76 15.11
C ASP A 29 -11.71 13.67 14.71
N ILE A 30 -11.24 14.50 15.65
CA ILE A 30 -10.10 15.40 15.45
C ILE A 30 -8.80 14.60 15.27
N GLU A 31 -8.57 13.59 16.13
CA GLU A 31 -7.39 12.72 16.03
C GLU A 31 -7.43 11.90 14.73
N ARG A 32 -8.61 11.40 14.36
CA ARG A 32 -8.81 10.67 13.09
C ARG A 32 -8.47 11.55 11.88
N GLN A 33 -9.03 12.76 11.79
CA GLN A 33 -8.71 13.69 10.71
C GLN A 33 -7.21 14.04 10.67
N PHE A 34 -6.60 14.25 11.84
CA PHE A 34 -5.17 14.51 11.91
C PHE A 34 -4.35 13.34 11.36
N ILE A 35 -4.69 12.11 11.75
CA ILE A 35 -3.99 10.89 11.29
C ILE A 35 -4.21 10.66 9.80
N GLU A 36 -5.43 10.86 9.29
CA GLU A 36 -5.74 10.71 7.85
C GLU A 36 -4.97 11.71 7.00
N ARG A 37 -4.91 12.99 7.42
CA ARG A 37 -4.10 14.00 6.74
C ARG A 37 -2.62 13.61 6.74
N ARG A 38 -2.07 13.22 7.90
CA ARG A 38 -0.68 12.78 8.02
C ARG A 38 -0.41 11.53 7.18
N LEU A 39 -1.33 10.59 7.12
CA LEU A 39 -1.21 9.38 6.30
C LEU A 39 -1.08 9.74 4.80
N ALA A 40 -1.91 10.66 4.30
CA ALA A 40 -1.85 11.10 2.91
C ALA A 40 -0.51 11.80 2.56
N GLU A 41 0.03 12.61 3.50
CA GLU A 41 1.35 13.22 3.36
C GLU A 41 2.46 12.17 3.26
N GLU A 42 2.46 11.16 4.14
CA GLU A 42 3.47 10.09 4.11
C GLU A 42 3.38 9.26 2.82
N GLU A 43 2.17 8.94 2.34
CA GLU A 43 1.98 8.23 1.07
C GLU A 43 2.49 9.04 -0.13
N THR A 44 2.24 10.35 -0.12
CA THR A 44 2.73 11.27 -1.17
C THR A 44 4.26 11.38 -1.15
N ALA A 45 4.85 11.53 0.04
CA ALA A 45 6.31 11.59 0.21
C ALA A 45 6.98 10.29 -0.23
N LEU A 46 6.40 9.14 0.13
CA LEU A 46 6.88 7.83 -0.29
C LEU A 46 6.84 7.68 -1.82
N ARG A 47 5.74 8.08 -2.47
CA ARG A 47 5.62 8.03 -3.94
C ARG A 47 6.64 8.94 -4.61
N ALA A 48 6.83 10.16 -4.11
CA ALA A 48 7.82 11.09 -4.64
C ALA A 48 9.24 10.55 -4.53
N LEU A 49 9.60 9.91 -3.41
CA LEU A 49 10.89 9.24 -3.24
C LEU A 49 11.01 8.02 -4.13
N ALA A 50 9.97 7.20 -4.25
CA ALA A 50 9.98 6.03 -5.11
C ALA A 50 10.21 6.39 -6.58
N VAL A 51 9.55 7.45 -7.10
CA VAL A 51 9.78 7.94 -8.47
C VAL A 51 11.21 8.44 -8.66
N LYS A 52 11.79 9.10 -7.65
CA LYS A 52 13.18 9.58 -7.69
C LYS A 52 14.21 8.45 -7.65
N THR A 53 14.03 7.49 -6.74
CA THR A 53 14.97 6.39 -6.49
C THR A 53 14.82 5.27 -7.52
N PHE A 54 13.60 5.04 -8.00
CA PHE A 54 13.25 4.02 -8.97
C PHE A 54 12.38 4.63 -10.08
N PRO A 55 12.99 5.18 -11.15
CA PRO A 55 12.24 5.73 -12.28
C PRO A 55 11.48 4.66 -13.10
N VAL A 56 11.42 3.40 -12.63
CA VAL A 56 10.59 2.36 -13.24
C VAL A 56 9.14 2.59 -12.80
N ALA A 57 8.35 3.12 -13.72
CA ALA A 57 6.90 3.11 -13.63
C ALA A 57 6.41 1.67 -13.45
N PHE A 58 6.19 1.24 -12.21
CA PHE A 58 5.37 0.08 -11.93
C PHE A 58 3.94 0.44 -12.32
N THR A 59 3.59 0.21 -13.58
CA THR A 59 2.20 -0.04 -13.95
C THR A 59 1.78 -1.28 -13.17
N LEU A 60 1.14 -1.12 -12.02
CA LEU A 60 0.34 -2.21 -11.45
C LEU A 60 -0.64 -2.61 -12.57
N PRO A 61 -0.71 -3.89 -12.98
CA PRO A 61 -1.79 -4.32 -13.84
C PRO A 61 -3.08 -4.17 -13.03
N GLU A 62 -3.85 -3.14 -13.39
CA GLU A 62 -5.17 -2.90 -12.87
C GLU A 62 -6.07 -4.06 -13.28
N GLY A 63 -6.54 -4.83 -12.29
CA GLY A 63 -7.62 -5.79 -12.47
C GLY A 63 -7.25 -7.16 -13.04
N GLN A 64 -6.73 -8.06 -12.21
CA GLN A 64 -7.13 -9.48 -12.33
C GLN A 64 -8.31 -9.70 -11.39
N PRO A 65 -9.57 -9.77 -11.89
CA PRO A 65 -10.67 -10.23 -11.07
C PRO A 65 -10.44 -11.70 -10.73
N ALA A 66 -10.52 -12.00 -9.44
CA ALA A 66 -10.58 -13.35 -8.91
C ALA A 66 -11.76 -14.11 -9.53
N SER A 67 -11.52 -14.91 -10.57
CA SER A 67 -12.44 -15.97 -10.95
C SER A 67 -12.08 -17.22 -10.16
N SER A 68 -12.59 -17.26 -8.93
CA SER A 68 -12.81 -18.50 -8.22
C SER A 68 -13.84 -19.32 -9.00
N ARG A 69 -13.45 -20.49 -9.50
CA ARG A 69 -14.33 -21.66 -9.54
C ARG A 69 -13.49 -22.93 -9.64
N ARG A 70 -13.24 -23.53 -8.48
CA ARG A 70 -13.18 -24.98 -8.36
C ARG A 70 -14.49 -25.55 -8.92
N SER A 71 -14.41 -26.54 -9.78
CA SER A 71 -15.38 -27.64 -9.85
C SER A 71 -14.67 -28.89 -10.38
N PRO A 72 -14.80 -30.04 -9.69
CA PRO A 72 -14.31 -31.33 -10.15
C PRO A 72 -15.39 -32.05 -11.00
N LEU A 73 -14.96 -33.09 -11.72
CA LEU A 73 -15.76 -34.01 -12.58
C LEU A 73 -16.16 -33.36 -13.91
N VAL A 74 -15.85 -33.93 -15.08
CA VAL A 74 -16.21 -35.28 -15.51
C VAL A 74 -15.17 -35.76 -16.54
N GLN A 75 -14.54 -36.91 -16.29
CA GLN A 75 -13.73 -37.61 -17.30
C GLN A 75 -14.62 -38.65 -18.01
N PHE A 76 -14.94 -38.33 -19.26
CA PHE A 76 -15.21 -39.19 -20.42
C PHE A 76 -16.18 -40.41 -20.32
N CYS A 77 -17.23 -40.36 -21.16
CA CYS A 77 -17.90 -41.49 -21.84
C CYS A 77 -17.36 -41.60 -23.28
N PRO A 78 -17.72 -42.63 -24.08
CA PRO A 78 -18.19 -43.99 -23.77
C PRO A 78 -17.12 -45.07 -24.05
#